data_AF-A0A964YS76-F1
#
_entry.id   AF-A0A964YS76-F1
#
_cell.length_a   1.000
_cell.length_b   1.000
_cell.length_c   1.000
_cell.angle_alpha   90.00
_cell.angle_beta   90.00
_cell.angle_gamma   90.00
#
_symmetry.space_group_name_H-M   'P 1'
#
loop_
_entity.id
_entity.type
_entity.pdbx_description
1 polymer ?
#
loop_
_entity_poly.entity_id
_entity_poly.type
_entity_poly.pdbx_seq_one_letter_code
_entity_poly.pdbx_strand_id
1 'polypeptide(L)'
;MNLEPTYLRYIYDGLINGSIHPENAAELPDGLIGMYEEAFDERTSVIERQKLLRRFAIWALLKKEVSAAFVAEVLGETEDDIQEFISTYSAWFNSPESGKYQLYHERLKVYLLQKLSENNLNELLSILLKRLITREQTKELKIYSNEWRGFHSLLYGDMKVGLKFLNKNLNKQHENWWEITVDLFFTILGIGNNRKISQDDFNFFTRIKSRSYCTSAAKIILKNFEYISWDDFKVDSSSETRFHYVLAEMMNKRFEKFTADFACKVILDETHYLSYTMAYAWKYHCWTNDNILYPEIIEEIKKKGSPYLRILLRQIDGGRRMLNQSPIFKTMDYEADC
;
A
#
# COMPACT_ATOMS: atom_id res chain seq x y z
N MET A 1 15.91 2.34 2.72
CA MET A 1 14.89 1.30 2.96
C MET A 1 13.66 2.05 3.46
N ASN A 2 12.66 2.27 2.60
CA ASN A 2 11.47 3.04 2.94
C ASN A 2 10.49 2.14 3.72
N LEU A 3 9.89 2.67 4.78
CA LEU A 3 8.83 1.95 5.49
C LEU A 3 7.63 1.80 4.56
N GLU A 4 7.09 0.58 4.50
CA GLU A 4 5.79 0.37 3.86
C GLU A 4 4.71 1.09 4.69
N PRO A 5 3.85 1.91 4.08
CA PRO A 5 2.75 2.59 4.76
C PRO A 5 1.83 1.65 5.53
N THR A 6 1.71 0.39 5.10
CA THR A 6 0.99 -0.66 5.81
C THR A 6 1.50 -0.86 7.23
N TYR A 7 2.79 -0.62 7.49
CA TYR A 7 3.35 -0.82 8.82
C TYR A 7 2.97 0.33 9.78
N LEU A 8 2.97 1.58 9.30
CA LEU A 8 2.46 2.74 10.07
C LEU A 8 0.98 2.60 10.42
N ARG A 9 0.21 1.95 9.54
CA ARG A 9 -1.22 1.71 9.78
C ARG A 9 -1.45 0.42 10.59
N TYR A 10 -0.63 -0.62 10.46
CA TYR A 10 -0.62 -1.78 11.37
C TYR A 10 -0.43 -1.35 12.83
N ILE A 11 0.46 -0.39 13.06
CA ILE A 11 0.64 0.27 14.35
C ILE A 11 -0.65 0.95 14.80
N TYR A 12 -1.22 1.80 13.94
CA TYR A 12 -2.42 2.56 14.26
C TYR A 12 -3.61 1.64 14.59
N ASP A 13 -3.87 0.64 13.73
CA ASP A 13 -4.96 -0.31 13.91
C ASP A 13 -4.69 -1.24 15.10
N GLY A 14 -3.42 -1.62 15.31
CA GLY A 14 -2.97 -2.42 16.45
C GLY A 14 -3.13 -1.72 17.80
N LEU A 15 -2.97 -0.39 17.82
CA LEU A 15 -3.30 0.44 18.98
C LEU A 15 -4.81 0.57 19.20
N ILE A 16 -5.58 0.73 18.13
CA ILE A 16 -7.05 0.85 18.21
C ILE A 16 -7.70 -0.43 18.71
N ASN A 17 -7.26 -1.58 18.22
CA ASN A 17 -7.86 -2.87 18.56
C ASN A 17 -7.21 -3.55 19.78
N GLY A 18 -6.21 -2.92 20.40
CA GLY A 18 -5.49 -3.42 21.58
C GLY A 18 -4.57 -4.61 21.31
N SER A 19 -4.33 -4.99 20.05
CA SER A 19 -3.42 -6.09 19.69
C SER A 19 -1.94 -5.71 19.79
N ILE A 20 -1.64 -4.41 19.79
CA ILE A 20 -0.32 -3.85 20.09
C ILE A 20 -0.42 -3.13 21.43
N HIS A 21 0.26 -3.67 22.44
CA HIS A 21 0.38 -2.99 23.72
C HIS A 21 1.37 -1.82 23.60
N PRO A 22 1.01 -0.59 24.02
CA PRO A 22 1.90 0.56 23.96
C PRO A 22 3.21 0.35 24.72
N GLU A 23 3.26 -0.58 25.68
CA GLU A 23 4.42 -0.85 26.54
C GLU A 23 5.33 -1.99 26.04
N ASN A 24 5.11 -2.54 24.84
CA ASN A 24 5.90 -3.67 24.37
C ASN A 24 7.28 -3.24 23.85
N ALA A 25 8.27 -3.17 24.74
CA ALA A 25 9.65 -2.77 24.44
C ALA A 25 10.36 -3.64 23.38
N ALA A 26 9.81 -4.84 23.07
CA ALA A 26 10.36 -5.80 22.13
C ALA A 26 10.39 -5.35 20.65
N GLU A 27 9.73 -4.23 20.28
CA GLU A 27 9.71 -3.70 18.92
C GLU A 27 10.79 -2.65 18.62
N LEU A 28 11.49 -2.16 19.66
CA LEU A 28 12.71 -1.37 19.49
C LEU A 28 13.89 -2.33 19.22
N PRO A 29 14.77 -2.03 18.26
CA PRO A 29 16.11 -2.63 18.25
C PRO A 29 16.76 -2.45 19.62
N ASP A 30 17.39 -3.48 20.18
CA ASP A 30 17.93 -3.48 21.55
C ASP A 30 18.78 -2.23 21.89
N GLY A 31 19.47 -1.65 20.90
CA GLY A 31 20.27 -0.44 21.05
C GLY A 31 19.51 0.89 21.17
N LEU A 32 18.19 0.94 20.95
CA LEU A 32 17.37 2.15 21.03
C LEU A 32 16.49 2.23 22.29
N ILE A 33 16.36 1.14 23.04
CA ILE A 33 15.59 1.08 24.29
C ILE A 33 16.18 2.04 25.33
N GLY A 34 17.48 1.96 25.57
CA GLY A 34 18.16 2.82 26.54
C GLY A 34 18.04 4.33 26.21
N MET A 35 18.12 4.70 24.93
CA MET A 35 17.93 6.10 24.51
C MET A 35 16.51 6.57 24.80
N TYR A 36 15.49 5.75 24.52
CA TYR A 36 14.11 6.10 24.81
C TYR A 36 13.83 6.18 26.31
N GLU A 37 14.31 5.22 27.10
CA GLU A 37 14.16 5.23 28.56
C GLU A 37 14.83 6.47 29.19
N GLU A 38 16.00 6.88 28.69
CA GLU A 38 16.68 8.10 29.12
C GLU A 38 15.87 9.36 28.77
N ALA A 39 15.32 9.43 27.55
CA ALA A 39 14.51 10.57 27.11
C ALA A 39 13.13 10.64 27.80
N PHE A 40 12.57 9.50 28.21
CA PHE A 40 11.22 9.38 28.76
C PHE A 40 11.21 8.87 30.22
N ASP A 41 12.19 9.27 31.02
CA ASP A 41 12.31 8.91 32.45
C ASP A 41 10.98 9.12 33.19
N GLU A 42 10.55 8.08 33.93
CA GLU A 42 9.33 8.07 34.73
C GLU A 42 9.26 9.18 35.79
N ARG A 43 10.42 9.70 36.21
CA ARG A 43 10.53 10.84 37.13
C ARG A 43 10.07 12.15 36.48
N THR A 44 10.06 12.22 35.15
CA THR A 44 9.58 13.37 34.40
C THR A 44 8.05 13.41 34.43
N SER A 45 7.49 14.61 34.62
CA SER A 45 6.04 14.78 34.68
C SER A 45 5.36 14.24 33.41
N VAL A 46 4.15 13.72 33.55
CA VAL A 46 3.38 13.19 32.42
C VAL A 46 3.16 14.25 31.34
N ILE A 47 2.96 15.51 31.74
CA ILE A 47 2.75 16.64 30.83
C ILE A 47 4.01 16.87 29.97
N GLU A 48 5.19 16.90 30.59
CA GLU A 48 6.46 17.08 29.88
C GLU A 48 6.75 15.90 28.95
N ARG A 49 6.52 14.66 29.39
CA ARG A 49 6.66 13.47 28.53
C ARG A 49 5.70 13.50 27.35
N GLN A 50 4.45 13.95 27.54
CA GLN A 50 3.50 14.10 26.44
C GLN A 50 3.93 15.20 25.46
N LYS A 51 4.41 16.34 25.96
CA LYS A 51 4.94 17.42 25.10
C LYS A 51 6.14 16.94 24.28
N LEU A 52 7.05 16.21 24.92
CA LEU A 52 8.21 15.60 24.27
C LEU A 52 7.79 14.62 23.17
N LEU A 53 6.86 13.72 23.49
CA LEU A 53 6.33 12.74 22.54
C LEU A 53 5.65 13.43 21.35
N ARG A 54 4.89 14.50 21.57
CA ARG A 54 4.23 15.27 20.50
C ARG A 54 5.24 15.89 19.54
N ARG A 55 6.34 16.47 20.04
CA ARG A 55 7.42 17.02 19.20
C ARG A 55 8.04 15.93 18.34
N PHE A 56 8.43 14.81 18.95
CA PHE A 56 8.98 13.66 18.21
C PHE A 56 7.99 13.07 17.20
N ALA A 57 6.72 12.99 17.55
CA ALA A 57 5.70 12.43 16.67
C ALA A 57 5.45 13.25 15.41
N ILE A 58 5.54 14.60 15.48
CA ILE A 58 5.51 15.41 14.26
C ILE A 58 6.65 15.01 13.33
N TRP A 59 7.88 14.90 13.83
CA TRP A 59 9.01 14.44 13.00
C TRP A 59 8.80 13.03 12.45
N ALA A 60 8.16 12.14 13.21
CA ALA A 60 7.82 10.80 12.76
C ALA A 60 6.76 10.78 11.63
N LEU A 61 5.84 11.76 11.61
CA LEU A 61 4.83 11.90 10.57
C LEU A 61 5.39 12.46 9.25
N LEU A 62 6.49 13.21 9.29
CA LEU A 62 7.06 13.83 8.10
C LEU A 62 7.69 12.82 7.14
N LYS A 63 7.50 13.06 5.84
CA LYS A 63 7.88 12.15 4.75
C LYS A 63 9.22 12.50 4.10
N LYS A 64 9.83 13.60 4.52
CA LYS A 64 11.16 14.06 4.14
C LYS A 64 11.74 14.97 5.23
N GLU A 65 13.03 15.22 5.14
CA GLU A 65 13.73 16.20 5.96
C GLU A 65 13.16 17.61 5.79
N VAL A 66 13.04 18.32 6.91
CA VAL A 66 12.54 19.71 6.96
C VAL A 66 13.34 20.54 7.95
N SER A 67 13.26 21.87 7.84
CA SER A 67 13.88 22.79 8.79
C SER A 67 13.22 22.81 10.17
N ALA A 68 13.93 23.34 11.18
CA ALA A 68 13.36 23.65 12.48
C ALA A 68 12.20 24.65 12.38
N ALA A 69 12.35 25.68 11.53
CA ALA A 69 11.32 26.66 11.23
C ALA A 69 10.01 26.02 10.74
N PHE A 70 10.09 25.00 9.87
CA PHE A 70 8.91 24.27 9.40
C PHE A 70 8.13 23.65 10.55
N VAL A 71 8.82 22.96 11.48
CA VAL A 71 8.16 22.27 12.60
C VAL A 71 7.65 23.26 13.64
N ALA A 72 8.40 24.34 13.89
CA ALA A 72 7.97 25.46 14.73
C ALA A 72 6.65 26.05 14.20
N GLU A 73 6.56 26.29 12.89
CA GLU A 73 5.38 26.79 12.19
C GLU A 73 4.17 25.82 12.28
N VAL A 74 4.41 24.50 12.27
CA VAL A 74 3.35 23.48 12.45
C VAL A 74 2.85 23.42 13.89
N LEU A 75 3.76 23.40 14.87
CA LEU A 75 3.42 23.26 16.29
C LEU A 75 2.99 24.57 16.95
N GLY A 76 3.25 25.72 16.32
CA GLY A 76 3.05 27.04 16.92
C GLY A 76 4.07 27.35 18.02
N GLU A 77 5.28 26.81 17.91
CA GLU A 77 6.40 27.05 18.82
C GLU A 77 7.43 27.98 18.17
N THR A 78 8.46 28.41 18.92
CA THR A 78 9.54 29.22 18.35
C THR A 78 10.57 28.34 17.64
N GLU A 79 11.26 28.89 16.64
CA GLU A 79 12.34 28.16 15.97
C GLU A 79 13.49 27.82 16.94
N ASP A 80 13.79 28.73 17.87
CA ASP A 80 14.81 28.52 18.91
C ASP A 80 14.46 27.32 19.81
N ASP A 81 13.20 27.20 20.26
CA ASP A 81 12.75 26.06 21.07
C ASP A 81 12.91 24.72 20.33
N ILE A 82 12.62 24.71 19.01
CA ILE A 82 12.77 23.52 18.18
C ILE A 82 14.25 23.21 17.93
N GLN A 83 15.09 24.24 17.76
CA GLN A 83 16.52 24.08 17.54
C GLN A 83 17.23 23.58 18.81
N GLU A 84 16.83 24.07 19.98
CA GLU A 84 17.26 23.54 21.27
C GLU A 84 16.84 22.07 21.41
N PHE A 85 15.58 21.75 21.12
CA PHE A 85 15.08 20.37 21.12
C PHE A 85 15.91 19.44 20.22
N ILE A 86 16.19 19.84 18.97
CA ILE A 86 17.02 19.06 18.05
C ILE A 86 18.44 18.88 18.61
N SER A 87 19.01 19.92 19.22
CA SER A 87 20.34 19.87 19.84
C SER A 87 20.39 18.87 20.99
N THR A 88 19.42 18.96 21.92
CA THR A 88 19.28 18.04 23.06
C THR A 88 19.18 16.59 22.62
N TYR A 89 18.40 16.32 21.57
CA TYR A 89 18.15 14.96 21.07
C TYR A 89 18.91 14.67 19.77
N SER A 90 20.06 15.29 19.55
CA SER A 90 20.80 15.23 18.28
C SER A 90 21.10 13.80 17.81
N ALA A 91 21.31 12.85 18.73
CA ALA A 91 21.51 11.43 18.42
C ALA A 91 20.30 10.76 17.73
N TRP A 92 19.11 11.36 17.83
CA TRP A 92 17.87 10.86 17.25
C TRP A 92 17.62 11.42 15.85
N PHE A 93 18.41 12.41 15.43
CA PHE A 93 18.26 13.10 14.16
C PHE A 93 19.44 12.83 13.24
N ASN A 94 19.17 12.89 11.93
CA ASN A 94 20.21 13.11 10.94
C ASN A 94 19.87 14.38 10.13
N SER A 95 20.88 14.93 9.46
CA SER A 95 20.75 16.11 8.60
C SER A 95 21.26 15.79 7.20
N PRO A 96 20.42 15.21 6.32
CA PRO A 96 20.81 14.84 4.96
C PRO A 96 21.06 16.08 4.08
N GLU A 97 20.36 17.17 4.37
CA GLU A 97 20.52 18.47 3.72
C GLU A 97 20.81 19.52 4.80
N SER A 98 21.75 20.43 4.53
CA SER A 98 22.16 21.47 5.47
C SER A 98 20.95 22.27 5.98
N GLY A 99 20.77 22.31 7.31
CA GLY A 99 19.67 23.02 7.95
C GLY A 99 18.33 22.28 7.94
N LYS A 100 18.28 21.03 7.46
CA LYS A 100 17.10 20.17 7.52
C LYS A 100 17.38 18.90 8.31
N TYR A 101 16.35 18.43 8.99
CA TYR A 101 16.44 17.33 9.92
C TYR A 101 15.35 16.31 9.63
N GLN A 102 15.63 15.06 9.96
CA GLN A 102 14.65 13.99 10.06
C GLN A 102 15.10 13.00 11.14
N LEU A 103 14.17 12.20 11.65
CA LEU A 103 14.53 11.14 12.59
C LEU A 103 15.45 10.11 11.92
N TYR A 104 16.49 9.73 12.65
CA TYR A 104 17.61 8.93 12.17
C TYR A 104 17.19 7.55 11.63
N HIS A 105 16.12 6.97 12.19
CA HIS A 105 15.72 5.61 11.86
C HIS A 105 14.20 5.43 11.72
N GLU A 106 13.78 4.64 10.75
CA GLU A 106 12.36 4.36 10.50
C GLU A 106 11.67 3.64 11.68
N ARG A 107 12.32 2.63 12.27
CA ARG A 107 11.76 1.93 13.45
C ARG A 107 11.54 2.86 14.64
N LEU A 108 12.32 3.93 14.75
CA LEU A 108 12.14 4.93 15.79
C LEU A 108 10.86 5.75 15.54
N LYS A 109 10.59 6.13 14.29
CA LYS A 109 9.34 6.82 13.91
C LYS A 109 8.11 5.98 14.25
N VAL A 110 8.14 4.72 13.82
CA VAL A 110 7.15 3.68 14.14
C VAL A 110 6.88 3.64 15.63
N TYR A 111 7.94 3.46 16.41
CA TYR A 111 7.83 3.29 17.85
C TYR A 111 7.26 4.53 18.54
N LEU A 112 7.70 5.72 18.15
CA LEU A 112 7.16 6.98 18.67
C LEU A 112 5.67 7.13 18.38
N LEU A 113 5.22 6.73 17.18
CA LEU A 113 3.82 6.77 16.82
C LEU A 113 2.99 5.72 17.56
N GLN A 114 3.57 4.55 17.90
CA GLN A 114 2.94 3.54 18.75
C GLN A 114 2.65 4.03 20.17
N LYS A 115 3.39 5.02 20.67
CA LYS A 115 3.19 5.56 22.03
C LYS A 115 2.07 6.60 22.10
N LEU A 116 1.54 7.04 20.96
CA LEU A 116 0.44 7.99 20.94
C LEU A 116 -0.90 7.28 21.11
N SER A 117 -1.82 7.92 21.82
CA SER A 117 -3.24 7.57 21.72
C SER A 117 -3.79 7.98 20.35
N GLU A 118 -4.87 7.33 19.92
CA GLU A 118 -5.57 7.69 18.69
C GLU A 118 -5.94 9.19 18.64
N ASN A 119 -6.48 9.71 19.74
CA ASN A 119 -6.86 11.12 19.86
C ASN A 119 -5.65 12.05 19.66
N ASN A 120 -4.50 11.72 20.25
CA ASN A 120 -3.29 12.54 20.11
C ASN A 120 -2.75 12.50 18.68
N LEU A 121 -2.80 11.33 18.02
CA LEU A 121 -2.37 11.23 16.63
C LEU A 121 -3.28 12.04 15.70
N ASN A 122 -4.60 11.91 15.86
CA ASN A 122 -5.58 12.65 15.07
C ASN A 122 -5.42 14.16 15.28
N GLU A 123 -5.17 14.61 16.51
CA GLU A 123 -4.88 16.01 16.81
C GLU A 123 -3.62 16.49 16.04
N LEU A 124 -2.52 15.75 16.10
CA LEU A 124 -1.27 16.10 15.41
C LEU A 124 -1.43 16.12 13.88
N LEU A 125 -2.13 15.13 13.32
CA LEU A 125 -2.46 15.10 11.89
C LEU A 125 -3.33 16.30 11.49
N SER A 126 -4.31 16.67 12.34
CA SER A 126 -5.16 17.82 12.09
C SER A 126 -4.38 19.14 12.09
N ILE A 127 -3.43 19.30 13.02
CA ILE A 127 -2.55 20.47 13.13
C ILE A 127 -1.67 20.58 11.89
N LEU A 128 -1.02 19.48 11.52
CA LEU A 128 -0.18 19.40 10.32
C LEU A 128 -0.99 19.75 9.07
N LEU A 129 -2.15 19.12 8.87
CA LEU A 129 -3.02 19.37 7.72
C LEU A 129 -3.49 20.83 7.67
N LYS A 130 -3.91 21.39 8.80
CA LYS A 130 -4.33 22.80 8.89
C LYS A 130 -3.22 23.71 8.39
N ARG A 131 -1.96 23.45 8.76
CA ARG A 131 -0.82 24.22 8.26
C ARG A 131 -0.58 24.00 6.76
N LEU A 132 -0.61 22.75 6.29
CA LEU A 132 -0.42 22.41 4.87
C LEU A 132 -1.50 22.99 3.92
N ILE A 133 -2.66 23.39 4.44
CA ILE A 133 -3.77 23.96 3.66
C ILE A 133 -3.79 25.50 3.70
N THR A 134 -3.08 26.11 4.64
CA THR A 134 -3.06 27.57 4.82
C THR A 134 -2.49 28.27 3.57
N ARG A 135 -2.99 29.48 3.25
CA ARG A 135 -2.52 30.23 2.05
C ARG A 135 -1.15 30.86 2.25
N GLU A 136 -0.92 31.37 3.45
CA GLU A 136 0.36 31.92 3.87
C GLU A 136 1.26 30.76 4.30
N GLN A 137 2.23 30.43 3.46
CA GLN A 137 3.17 29.34 3.67
C GLN A 137 4.57 29.83 3.31
N THR A 138 5.55 29.40 4.08
CA THR A 138 6.94 29.47 3.66
C THR A 138 7.15 28.69 2.37
N LYS A 139 8.24 29.00 1.65
CA LYS A 139 8.58 28.31 0.40
C LYS A 139 8.72 26.80 0.61
N GLU A 140 9.37 26.40 1.70
CA GLU A 140 9.55 25.00 2.08
C GLU A 140 8.20 24.32 2.34
N LEU A 141 7.33 24.93 3.16
CA LEU A 141 6.03 24.34 3.49
C LEU A 141 5.11 24.20 2.28
N LYS A 142 5.18 25.14 1.33
CA LYS A 142 4.49 25.06 0.05
C LYS A 142 5.00 23.91 -0.82
N ILE A 143 6.31 23.69 -0.87
CA ILE A 143 6.91 22.55 -1.60
C ILE A 143 6.44 21.25 -0.96
N TYR A 144 6.59 21.12 0.36
CA TYR A 144 6.15 19.94 1.11
C TYR A 144 4.65 19.66 0.92
N SER A 145 3.80 20.69 1.01
CA SER A 145 2.35 20.56 0.82
C SER A 145 2.01 20.04 -0.57
N ASN A 146 2.68 20.54 -1.62
CA ASN A 146 2.49 20.03 -2.97
C ASN A 146 2.84 18.54 -3.10
N GLU A 147 3.88 18.09 -2.40
CA GLU A 147 4.39 16.72 -2.46
C GLU A 147 3.60 15.73 -1.58
N TRP A 148 3.11 16.15 -0.41
CA TRP A 148 2.68 15.22 0.65
C TRP A 148 1.32 15.52 1.29
N ARG A 149 0.63 16.60 0.94
CA ARG A 149 -0.70 16.90 1.52
C ARG A 149 -1.71 15.80 1.25
N GLY A 150 -1.69 15.22 0.07
CA GLY A 150 -2.59 14.12 -0.31
C GLY A 150 -2.42 12.91 0.60
N PHE A 151 -1.17 12.53 0.86
CA PHE A 151 -0.81 11.46 1.80
C PHE A 151 -1.36 11.74 3.21
N HIS A 152 -1.10 12.93 3.75
CA HIS A 152 -1.56 13.28 5.09
C HIS A 152 -3.09 13.33 5.20
N SER A 153 -3.77 13.76 4.14
CA SER A 153 -5.24 13.79 4.10
C SER A 153 -5.81 12.37 4.13
N LEU A 154 -5.18 11.44 3.41
CA LEU A 154 -5.54 10.03 3.45
C LEU A 154 -5.28 9.42 4.82
N LEU A 155 -4.12 9.69 5.41
CA LEU A 155 -3.75 9.17 6.73
C LEU A 155 -4.72 9.63 7.82
N TYR A 156 -5.20 10.88 7.73
CA TYR A 156 -6.25 11.43 8.59
C TYR A 156 -7.65 10.84 8.33
N GLY A 157 -7.85 10.12 7.23
CA GLY A 157 -9.14 9.52 6.84
C GLY A 157 -9.99 10.36 5.88
N ASP A 158 -9.52 11.54 5.45
CA ASP A 158 -10.22 12.35 4.43
C ASP A 158 -9.88 11.88 3.01
N MET A 159 -10.43 10.73 2.65
CA MET A 159 -10.18 10.07 1.37
C MET A 159 -10.53 10.94 0.17
N LYS A 160 -11.68 11.62 0.22
CA LYS A 160 -12.17 12.41 -0.92
C LYS A 160 -11.23 13.57 -1.22
N VAL A 161 -10.79 14.29 -0.19
CA VAL A 161 -9.86 15.41 -0.36
C VAL A 161 -8.47 14.90 -0.74
N GLY A 162 -7.99 13.84 -0.08
CA GLY A 162 -6.69 13.24 -0.38
C GLY A 162 -6.57 12.81 -1.84
N LEU A 163 -7.50 11.98 -2.32
CA LEU A 163 -7.48 11.49 -3.71
C LEU A 163 -7.63 12.63 -4.72
N LYS A 164 -8.54 13.59 -4.48
CA LYS A 164 -8.70 14.75 -5.37
C LYS A 164 -7.43 15.59 -5.46
N PHE A 165 -6.73 15.77 -4.34
CA PHE A 165 -5.48 16.52 -4.30
C PHE A 165 -4.39 15.81 -5.10
N LEU A 166 -4.22 14.50 -4.89
CA LEU A 166 -3.22 13.68 -5.57
C LEU A 166 -3.43 13.70 -7.08
N ASN A 167 -4.68 13.52 -7.54
CA ASN A 167 -5.01 13.56 -8.96
C ASN A 167 -4.63 14.90 -9.62
N LYS A 168 -4.92 16.02 -8.94
CA LYS A 168 -4.65 17.36 -9.46
C LYS A 168 -3.16 17.69 -9.49
N ASN A 169 -2.36 17.07 -8.63
CA ASN A 169 -0.94 17.39 -8.45
C ASN A 169 -0.03 16.21 -8.77
N LEU A 170 -0.47 15.31 -9.66
CA LEU A 170 0.24 14.09 -10.07
C LEU A 170 1.72 14.35 -10.41
N ASN A 171 1.98 15.43 -11.14
CA ASN A 171 3.31 15.82 -11.60
C ASN A 171 4.20 16.47 -10.52
N LYS A 172 3.68 16.67 -9.31
CA LYS A 172 4.40 17.28 -8.17
C LYS A 172 4.63 16.30 -7.02
N GLN A 173 4.20 15.05 -7.17
CA GLN A 173 4.37 14.04 -6.14
C GLN A 173 5.76 13.39 -6.26
N HIS A 174 6.33 12.95 -5.13
CA HIS A 174 7.63 12.26 -5.08
C HIS A 174 7.57 10.88 -5.75
N GLU A 175 8.70 10.35 -6.25
CA GLU A 175 8.76 8.99 -6.77
C GLU A 175 8.24 7.95 -5.74
N ASN A 176 7.43 6.99 -6.18
CA ASN A 176 6.76 5.98 -5.34
C ASN A 176 5.63 6.50 -4.41
N TRP A 177 5.19 7.76 -4.53
CA TRP A 177 4.05 8.29 -3.77
C TRP A 177 2.78 7.44 -3.91
N TRP A 178 2.59 6.85 -5.09
CA TRP A 178 1.41 6.05 -5.42
C TRP A 178 1.46 4.70 -4.71
N GLU A 179 2.62 4.04 -4.58
CA GLU A 179 2.75 2.80 -3.80
C GLU A 179 2.34 3.07 -2.36
N ILE A 180 2.87 4.19 -1.84
CA ILE A 180 2.62 4.64 -0.47
C ILE A 180 1.13 4.95 -0.25
N THR A 181 0.53 5.64 -1.21
CA THR A 181 -0.87 6.07 -1.19
C THR A 181 -1.84 4.90 -1.33
N VAL A 182 -1.56 4.00 -2.26
CA VAL A 182 -2.41 2.85 -2.58
C VAL A 182 -2.39 1.88 -1.40
N ASP A 183 -1.20 1.54 -0.89
CA ASP A 183 -1.06 0.68 0.28
C ASP A 183 -1.72 1.32 1.52
N LEU A 184 -1.55 2.63 1.76
CA LEU A 184 -2.27 3.34 2.81
C LEU A 184 -3.80 3.27 2.62
N PHE A 185 -4.30 3.50 1.41
CA PHE A 185 -5.72 3.44 1.09
C PHE A 185 -6.31 2.06 1.32
N PHE A 186 -5.65 1.01 0.81
CA PHE A 186 -6.06 -0.37 1.02
C PHE A 186 -6.08 -0.74 2.50
N THR A 187 -5.11 -0.24 3.27
CA THR A 187 -5.07 -0.51 4.71
C THR A 187 -6.21 0.22 5.44
N ILE A 188 -6.44 1.50 5.12
CA ILE A 188 -7.50 2.32 5.76
C ILE A 188 -8.91 1.79 5.44
N LEU A 189 -9.16 1.35 4.19
CA LEU A 189 -10.47 0.82 3.80
C LEU A 189 -10.65 -0.67 4.13
N GLY A 190 -9.63 -1.47 3.89
CA GLY A 190 -9.68 -2.93 4.00
C GLY A 190 -9.65 -3.44 5.44
N ILE A 191 -8.92 -2.76 6.35
CA ILE A 191 -8.76 -3.21 7.73
C ILE A 191 -9.75 -2.52 8.69
N GLY A 192 -10.06 -1.23 8.47
CA GLY A 192 -10.80 -0.44 9.44
C GLY A 192 -12.33 -0.48 9.34
N ASN A 193 -12.91 -0.76 8.18
CA ASN A 193 -14.34 -0.46 7.92
C ASN A 193 -15.14 -1.56 7.21
N ASN A 194 -14.59 -2.75 6.95
CA ASN A 194 -15.23 -3.80 6.14
C ASN A 194 -15.78 -3.31 4.78
N ARG A 195 -15.33 -2.14 4.29
CA ARG A 195 -15.81 -1.56 3.05
C ARG A 195 -15.01 -2.16 1.90
N LYS A 196 -15.70 -2.85 0.99
CA LYS A 196 -15.08 -3.34 -0.24
C LYS A 196 -14.70 -2.18 -1.16
N ILE A 197 -13.60 -2.35 -1.88
CA ILE A 197 -13.06 -1.37 -2.81
C ILE A 197 -13.84 -1.42 -4.12
N SER A 198 -14.37 -0.27 -4.53
CA SER A 198 -15.23 -0.15 -5.71
C SER A 198 -14.43 -0.05 -7.01
N GLN A 199 -15.12 -0.24 -8.13
CA GLN A 199 -14.54 -0.05 -9.46
C GLN A 199 -13.99 1.38 -9.66
N ASP A 200 -14.65 2.40 -9.12
CA ASP A 200 -14.19 3.80 -9.25
C ASP A 200 -12.90 4.05 -8.46
N ASP A 201 -12.80 3.48 -7.25
CA ASP A 201 -11.58 3.50 -6.45
C ASP A 201 -10.43 2.83 -7.21
N PHE A 202 -10.67 1.62 -7.75
CA PHE A 202 -9.67 0.87 -8.51
C PHE A 202 -9.26 1.56 -9.83
N ASN A 203 -10.23 2.08 -10.58
CA ASN A 203 -10.00 2.82 -11.81
C ASN A 203 -9.19 4.08 -11.55
N PHE A 204 -9.42 4.76 -10.44
CA PHE A 204 -8.60 5.90 -10.04
C PHE A 204 -7.13 5.50 -9.86
N PHE A 205 -6.85 4.42 -9.13
CA PHE A 205 -5.47 3.97 -8.89
C PHE A 205 -4.77 3.46 -10.15
N THR A 206 -5.48 2.73 -10.99
CA THR A 206 -4.93 2.25 -12.27
C THR A 206 -4.78 3.37 -13.30
N ARG A 207 -5.62 4.42 -13.25
CA ARG A 207 -5.55 5.63 -14.11
C ARG A 207 -4.45 6.61 -13.74
N ILE A 208 -3.98 6.62 -12.48
CA ILE A 208 -2.83 7.42 -12.04
C ILE A 208 -1.53 7.06 -12.81
N LYS A 209 -1.54 5.92 -13.54
CA LYS A 209 -0.71 5.51 -14.70
C LYS A 209 0.81 5.77 -14.67
N SER A 210 1.55 4.68 -14.85
CA SER A 210 2.56 4.56 -15.91
C SER A 210 2.89 3.09 -16.21
N ARG A 211 3.46 2.83 -17.39
CA ARG A 211 4.11 1.55 -17.77
C ARG A 211 5.20 1.09 -16.78
N SER A 212 5.82 2.01 -16.04
CA SER A 212 6.97 1.72 -15.16
C SER A 212 6.57 1.17 -13.80
N TYR A 213 5.28 1.22 -13.44
CA TYR A 213 4.80 0.90 -12.10
C TYR A 213 3.78 -0.26 -12.05
N CYS A 214 3.50 -0.92 -13.19
CA CYS A 214 2.55 -2.03 -13.26
C CYS A 214 2.85 -3.16 -12.25
N THR A 215 4.13 -3.47 -12.03
CA THR A 215 4.56 -4.55 -11.11
C THR A 215 4.20 -4.25 -9.67
N SER A 216 4.53 -3.06 -9.18
CA SER A 216 4.19 -2.68 -7.82
C SER A 216 2.66 -2.54 -7.65
N ALA A 217 1.93 -2.14 -8.71
CA ALA A 217 0.48 -2.00 -8.64
C ALA A 217 -0.16 -3.39 -8.52
N ALA A 218 0.30 -4.34 -9.34
CA ALA A 218 -0.12 -5.73 -9.27
C ALA A 218 0.21 -6.35 -7.90
N LYS A 219 1.38 -6.05 -7.30
CA LYS A 219 1.72 -6.49 -5.94
C LYS A 219 0.68 -6.03 -4.92
N ILE A 220 0.32 -4.75 -4.93
CA ILE A 220 -0.60 -4.19 -3.94
C ILE A 220 -2.03 -4.70 -4.16
N ILE A 221 -2.48 -4.79 -5.42
CA ILE A 221 -3.77 -5.39 -5.76
C ILE A 221 -3.84 -6.84 -5.26
N LEU A 222 -2.79 -7.64 -5.50
CA LEU A 222 -2.76 -9.04 -5.07
C LEU A 222 -2.69 -9.19 -3.55
N LYS A 223 -2.02 -8.28 -2.84
CA LYS A 223 -1.99 -8.22 -1.37
C LYS A 223 -3.39 -8.00 -0.78
N ASN A 224 -4.25 -7.28 -1.49
CA ASN A 224 -5.57 -6.87 -1.02
C ASN A 224 -6.71 -7.51 -1.82
N PHE A 225 -6.44 -8.63 -2.51
CA PHE A 225 -7.34 -9.22 -3.49
C PHE A 225 -8.75 -9.51 -2.92
N GLU A 226 -8.83 -9.98 -1.68
CA GLU A 226 -10.07 -10.36 -1.00
C GLU A 226 -10.95 -9.16 -0.61
N TYR A 227 -10.37 -7.96 -0.50
CA TYR A 227 -11.07 -6.73 -0.14
C TYR A 227 -11.62 -5.96 -1.35
N ILE A 228 -11.40 -6.46 -2.56
CA ILE A 228 -11.85 -5.83 -3.81
C ILE A 228 -13.16 -6.46 -4.26
N SER A 229 -14.17 -5.63 -4.57
CA SER A 229 -15.43 -6.10 -5.16
C SER A 229 -15.25 -6.41 -6.65
N TRP A 230 -14.59 -7.52 -7.00
CA TRP A 230 -14.33 -7.86 -8.40
C TRP A 230 -15.59 -8.02 -9.26
N ASP A 231 -16.69 -8.49 -8.67
CA ASP A 231 -17.98 -8.62 -9.35
C ASP A 231 -18.59 -7.25 -9.77
N ASP A 232 -18.18 -6.14 -9.13
CA ASP A 232 -18.68 -4.80 -9.43
C ASP A 232 -17.97 -4.15 -10.65
N PHE A 233 -16.97 -4.82 -11.23
CA PHE A 233 -16.11 -4.24 -12.25
C PHE A 233 -16.63 -4.57 -13.65
N LYS A 234 -16.99 -3.53 -14.42
CA LYS A 234 -17.27 -3.66 -15.87
C LYS A 234 -16.03 -4.09 -16.65
N VAL A 235 -16.19 -5.01 -17.62
CA VAL A 235 -15.14 -5.51 -18.54
C VAL A 235 -14.31 -4.39 -19.16
N ASP A 236 -14.97 -3.28 -19.54
CA ASP A 236 -14.34 -2.17 -20.26
C ASP A 236 -13.61 -1.16 -19.35
N SER A 237 -13.45 -1.43 -18.04
CA SER A 237 -12.61 -0.57 -17.21
C SER A 237 -11.18 -0.55 -17.75
N SER A 238 -10.78 0.63 -18.21
CA SER A 238 -9.54 0.94 -18.92
C SER A 238 -8.27 0.62 -18.13
N SER A 239 -7.92 -0.66 -18.02
CA SER A 239 -6.63 -1.10 -17.52
C SER A 239 -5.74 -1.43 -18.73
N GLU A 240 -4.51 -0.91 -18.73
CA GLU A 240 -3.57 -1.19 -19.81
C GLU A 240 -3.36 -2.70 -19.92
N THR A 241 -3.38 -3.28 -21.13
CA THR A 241 -3.17 -4.72 -21.35
C THR A 241 -1.93 -5.25 -20.60
N ARG A 242 -0.89 -4.42 -20.48
CA ARG A 242 0.32 -4.71 -19.71
C ARG A 242 0.05 -4.97 -18.22
N PHE A 243 -0.84 -4.20 -17.58
CA PHE A 243 -1.19 -4.42 -16.19
C PHE A 243 -1.84 -5.80 -15.99
N HIS A 244 -2.79 -6.18 -16.85
CA HIS A 244 -3.39 -7.52 -16.81
C HIS A 244 -2.35 -8.63 -16.98
N TYR A 245 -1.37 -8.47 -17.88
CA TYR A 245 -0.29 -9.46 -18.01
C TYR A 245 0.57 -9.57 -16.75
N VAL A 246 0.98 -8.43 -16.17
CA VAL A 246 1.79 -8.42 -14.95
C VAL A 246 1.00 -8.99 -13.77
N LEU A 247 -0.28 -8.65 -13.66
CA LEU A 247 -1.17 -9.21 -12.63
C LEU A 247 -1.30 -10.73 -12.81
N ALA A 248 -1.51 -11.22 -14.04
CA ALA A 248 -1.60 -12.65 -14.33
C ALA A 248 -0.30 -13.40 -13.97
N GLU A 249 0.87 -12.85 -14.30
CA GLU A 249 2.18 -13.41 -13.94
C GLU A 249 2.34 -13.54 -12.42
N MET A 250 1.88 -12.53 -11.67
CA MET A 250 1.95 -12.54 -10.22
C MET A 250 0.93 -13.48 -9.57
N MET A 251 -0.30 -13.53 -10.11
CA MET A 251 -1.34 -14.44 -9.67
C MET A 251 -0.96 -15.90 -9.90
N ASN A 252 -0.31 -16.21 -11.03
CA ASN A 252 0.21 -17.54 -11.33
C ASN A 252 1.04 -18.12 -10.17
N LYS A 253 1.95 -17.33 -9.60
CA LYS A 253 2.85 -17.74 -8.50
C LYS A 253 2.13 -18.05 -7.19
N ARG A 254 0.81 -17.81 -7.13
CA ARG A 254 -0.03 -17.99 -5.95
C ARG A 254 -1.39 -18.57 -6.34
N PHE A 255 -1.48 -19.25 -7.48
CA PHE A 255 -2.76 -19.65 -8.06
C PHE A 255 -3.51 -20.65 -7.15
N GLU A 256 -2.75 -21.44 -6.39
CA GLU A 256 -3.23 -22.36 -5.35
C GLU A 256 -3.96 -21.67 -4.18
N LYS A 257 -3.86 -20.34 -4.04
CA LYS A 257 -4.61 -19.59 -3.03
C LYS A 257 -6.06 -19.32 -3.41
N PHE A 258 -6.40 -19.39 -4.70
CA PHE A 258 -7.79 -19.22 -5.15
C PHE A 258 -8.56 -20.53 -5.00
N THR A 259 -9.83 -20.49 -4.65
CA THR A 259 -10.66 -21.71 -4.65
C THR A 259 -10.96 -22.14 -6.09
N ALA A 260 -11.15 -23.44 -6.30
CA ALA A 260 -11.56 -24.00 -7.58
C ALA A 260 -12.86 -23.36 -8.11
N ASP A 261 -13.86 -23.22 -7.25
CA ASP A 261 -15.16 -22.63 -7.58
C ASP A 261 -15.01 -21.18 -8.08
N PHE A 262 -14.23 -20.37 -7.37
CA PHE A 262 -13.95 -18.99 -7.77
C PHE A 262 -13.19 -18.93 -9.10
N ALA A 263 -12.12 -19.72 -9.24
CA ALA A 263 -11.32 -19.74 -10.47
C ALA A 263 -12.16 -20.20 -11.67
N CYS A 264 -12.97 -21.24 -11.51
CA CYS A 264 -13.87 -21.76 -12.52
C CYS A 264 -14.92 -20.70 -12.93
N LYS A 265 -15.62 -20.11 -11.95
CA LYS A 265 -16.62 -19.05 -12.18
C LYS A 265 -16.02 -17.89 -12.98
N VAL A 266 -14.88 -17.36 -12.55
CA VAL A 266 -14.27 -16.17 -13.15
C VAL A 266 -13.69 -16.46 -14.54
N ILE A 267 -13.04 -17.62 -14.74
CA ILE A 267 -12.45 -17.96 -16.05
C ILE A 267 -13.53 -18.18 -17.10
N LEU A 268 -14.66 -18.79 -16.73
CA LEU A 268 -15.74 -19.11 -17.68
C LEU A 268 -16.63 -17.93 -18.00
N ASP A 269 -16.72 -16.93 -17.12
CA ASP A 269 -17.48 -15.71 -17.35
C ASP A 269 -16.61 -14.66 -18.04
N GLU A 270 -16.59 -14.62 -19.37
CA GLU A 270 -15.84 -13.61 -20.13
C GLU A 270 -16.34 -12.17 -19.93
N THR A 271 -17.50 -11.99 -19.29
CA THR A 271 -18.00 -10.67 -18.89
C THR A 271 -17.47 -10.24 -17.51
N HIS A 272 -16.73 -11.09 -16.83
CA HIS A 272 -16.05 -10.76 -15.60
C HIS A 272 -14.71 -10.05 -15.88
N TYR A 273 -14.44 -8.94 -15.20
CA TYR A 273 -13.22 -8.13 -15.37
C TYR A 273 -11.92 -8.93 -15.30
N LEU A 274 -11.85 -9.90 -14.38
CA LEU A 274 -10.68 -10.75 -14.19
C LEU A 274 -10.58 -11.94 -15.15
N SER A 275 -11.59 -12.22 -15.99
CA SER A 275 -11.67 -13.47 -16.76
C SER A 275 -10.40 -13.77 -17.55
N TYR A 276 -9.99 -12.84 -18.42
CA TYR A 276 -8.74 -12.97 -19.18
C TYR A 276 -7.51 -13.06 -18.27
N THR A 277 -7.46 -12.28 -17.19
CA THR A 277 -6.30 -12.28 -16.28
C THR A 277 -6.14 -13.63 -15.59
N MET A 278 -7.26 -14.20 -15.10
CA MET A 278 -7.30 -15.50 -14.45
C MET A 278 -7.02 -16.64 -15.43
N ALA A 279 -7.56 -16.56 -16.65
CA ALA A 279 -7.27 -17.52 -17.70
C ALA A 279 -5.77 -17.58 -18.03
N TYR A 280 -5.12 -16.42 -18.17
CA TYR A 280 -3.68 -16.35 -18.39
C TYR A 280 -2.88 -16.82 -17.16
N ALA A 281 -3.27 -16.43 -15.95
CA ALA A 281 -2.62 -16.87 -14.72
C ALA A 281 -2.67 -18.40 -14.58
N TRP A 282 -3.83 -19.00 -14.83
CA TRP A 282 -4.02 -20.45 -14.81
C TRP A 282 -3.20 -21.15 -15.89
N LYS A 283 -3.19 -20.62 -17.13
CA LYS A 283 -2.34 -21.16 -18.20
C LYS A 283 -0.87 -21.21 -17.80
N TYR A 284 -0.33 -20.10 -17.28
CA TYR A 284 1.06 -20.07 -16.84
C TYR A 284 1.30 -21.04 -15.69
N HIS A 285 0.34 -21.21 -14.78
CA HIS A 285 0.44 -22.17 -13.68
C HIS A 285 0.53 -23.60 -14.16
N CYS A 286 -0.28 -23.95 -15.16
CA CYS A 286 -0.23 -25.25 -15.83
C CYS A 286 1.06 -25.47 -16.63
N TRP A 287 1.83 -24.44 -16.96
CA TRP A 287 3.15 -24.61 -17.59
C TRP A 287 4.27 -24.73 -16.56
N THR A 288 4.16 -24.05 -15.42
CA THR A 288 5.21 -24.06 -14.40
C THR A 288 5.12 -25.24 -13.44
N ASN A 289 3.99 -25.96 -13.41
CA ASN A 289 3.76 -27.06 -12.48
C ASN A 289 3.38 -28.35 -13.20
N ASP A 290 3.88 -29.48 -12.71
CA ASP A 290 3.61 -30.79 -13.32
C ASP A 290 2.16 -31.23 -13.11
N ASN A 291 1.60 -30.91 -11.95
CA ASN A 291 0.19 -31.18 -11.63
C ASN A 291 -0.70 -30.06 -12.16
N ILE A 292 -1.78 -30.47 -12.85
CA ILE A 292 -2.82 -29.54 -13.27
C ILE A 292 -3.69 -29.24 -12.05
N LEU A 293 -3.64 -27.99 -11.61
CA LEU A 293 -4.53 -27.49 -10.57
C LEU A 293 -5.93 -27.21 -11.16
N TYR A 294 -6.96 -27.68 -10.48
CA TYR A 294 -8.38 -27.56 -10.85
C TYR A 294 -8.72 -28.20 -12.21
N PRO A 295 -8.54 -29.54 -12.38
CA PRO A 295 -8.89 -30.24 -13.61
C PRO A 295 -10.36 -30.07 -14.03
N GLU A 296 -11.26 -29.79 -13.09
CA GLU A 296 -12.66 -29.44 -13.32
C GLU A 296 -12.84 -28.23 -14.25
N ILE A 297 -11.89 -27.28 -14.27
CA ILE A 297 -11.91 -26.14 -15.20
C ILE A 297 -11.78 -26.63 -16.64
N ILE A 298 -10.97 -27.67 -16.89
CA ILE A 298 -10.81 -28.25 -18.23
C ILE A 298 -12.14 -28.84 -18.71
N GLU A 299 -12.82 -29.59 -17.85
CA GLU A 299 -14.09 -30.23 -18.20
C GLU A 299 -15.19 -29.19 -18.45
N GLU A 300 -15.25 -28.14 -17.64
CA GLU A 300 -16.20 -27.06 -17.87
C GLU A 300 -15.89 -26.25 -19.13
N ILE A 301 -14.62 -25.97 -19.45
CA ILE A 301 -14.25 -25.32 -20.72
C ILE A 301 -14.62 -26.19 -21.92
N LYS A 302 -14.39 -27.51 -21.87
CA LYS A 302 -14.81 -28.43 -22.95
C LYS A 302 -16.34 -28.40 -23.15
N LYS A 303 -17.08 -28.37 -22.05
CA LYS A 303 -18.55 -28.44 -22.07
C LYS A 303 -19.20 -27.15 -22.56
N LYS A 304 -18.75 -25.99 -22.05
CA LYS A 304 -19.43 -24.71 -22.26
C LYS A 304 -18.50 -23.52 -22.49
N GLY A 305 -17.18 -23.74 -22.55
CA GLY A 305 -16.20 -22.69 -22.80
C GLY A 305 -16.31 -22.13 -24.22
N SER A 306 -16.00 -20.85 -24.33
CA SER A 306 -15.93 -20.13 -25.60
C SER A 306 -14.82 -20.68 -26.52
N PRO A 307 -14.80 -20.30 -27.81
CA PRO A 307 -13.66 -20.58 -28.68
C PRO A 307 -12.32 -20.07 -28.11
N TYR A 308 -12.32 -18.91 -27.43
CA TYR A 308 -11.12 -18.37 -26.80
C TYR A 308 -10.58 -19.30 -25.69
N LEU A 309 -11.43 -19.79 -24.81
CA LEU A 309 -11.02 -20.69 -23.72
C LEU A 309 -10.58 -22.08 -24.26
N ARG A 310 -11.20 -22.57 -25.34
CA ARG A 310 -10.75 -23.79 -26.01
C ARG A 310 -9.36 -23.63 -26.62
N ILE A 311 -9.09 -22.48 -27.25
CA ILE A 311 -7.75 -22.13 -27.74
C ILE A 311 -6.75 -22.06 -26.57
N LEU A 312 -7.15 -21.51 -25.42
CA LEU A 312 -6.31 -21.47 -24.23
C LEU A 312 -5.89 -22.89 -23.78
N LEU A 313 -6.83 -23.86 -23.74
CA LEU A 313 -6.49 -25.25 -23.41
C LEU A 313 -5.47 -25.85 -24.38
N ARG A 314 -5.58 -25.54 -25.69
CA ARG A 314 -4.61 -25.98 -26.70
C ARG A 314 -3.25 -25.35 -26.48
N GLN A 315 -3.20 -24.05 -26.14
CA GLN A 315 -1.96 -23.38 -25.75
C GLN A 315 -1.34 -24.05 -24.53
N ILE A 316 -2.16 -24.41 -23.53
CA ILE A 316 -1.68 -25.12 -22.34
C ILE A 316 -1.03 -26.44 -22.74
N ASP A 317 -1.73 -27.28 -23.52
CA ASP A 317 -1.23 -28.57 -23.98
C ASP A 317 0.07 -28.45 -24.78
N GLY A 318 0.11 -27.52 -25.74
CA GLY A 318 1.30 -27.24 -26.54
C GLY A 318 2.50 -26.80 -25.70
N GLY A 319 2.30 -25.87 -24.77
CA GLY A 319 3.36 -25.40 -23.88
C GLY A 319 3.88 -26.50 -22.95
N ARG A 320 3.00 -27.35 -22.41
CA ARG A 320 3.41 -28.51 -21.58
C ARG A 320 4.26 -29.48 -22.38
N ARG A 321 3.88 -29.80 -23.62
CA ARG A 321 4.70 -30.65 -24.51
C ARG A 321 6.07 -30.05 -24.77
N MET A 322 6.14 -28.75 -25.04
CA MET A 322 7.42 -28.04 -25.24
C MET A 322 8.32 -28.06 -24.00
N LEU A 323 7.72 -28.14 -22.81
CA LEU A 323 8.42 -28.24 -21.52
C LEU A 323 8.65 -29.69 -21.06
N ASN A 324 8.40 -30.69 -21.91
CA ASN A 324 8.47 -32.13 -21.58
C ASN A 324 7.56 -32.57 -20.42
N GLN A 325 6.44 -31.87 -20.21
CA GLN A 325 5.42 -32.21 -19.22
C GLN A 325 4.28 -33.03 -19.84
N SER A 326 3.55 -33.79 -19.02
CA SER A 326 2.42 -34.58 -19.49
C SER A 326 1.30 -33.70 -20.07
N PRO A 327 0.83 -33.95 -21.31
CA PRO A 327 -0.23 -33.16 -21.92
C PRO A 327 -1.56 -33.30 -21.17
N ILE A 328 -2.43 -32.29 -21.31
CA ILE A 328 -3.83 -32.36 -20.86
C ILE A 328 -4.60 -33.34 -21.74
N PHE A 329 -4.39 -33.25 -23.05
CA PHE A 329 -5.11 -34.06 -24.02
C PHE A 329 -4.27 -35.27 -24.42
N LYS A 330 -4.83 -36.47 -24.27
CA LYS A 330 -4.20 -37.71 -24.77
C LYS A 330 -4.04 -37.69 -26.30
N THR A 331 -5.01 -37.11 -26.99
CA THR A 331 -5.00 -36.90 -28.44
C THR A 331 -5.46 -35.47 -28.75
N MET A 332 -4.73 -34.77 -29.63
CA MET A 332 -5.19 -33.47 -30.13
C MET A 332 -6.22 -33.72 -31.23
N ASP A 333 -7.49 -33.83 -30.85
CA ASP A 333 -8.56 -34.01 -31.83
C ASP A 333 -8.97 -32.63 -32.37
N TYR A 334 -8.43 -32.22 -33.51
CA TYR A 334 -8.59 -30.86 -34.06
C TYR A 334 -9.98 -30.62 -34.68
N GLU A 335 -10.79 -31.66 -34.87
CA GLU A 335 -12.04 -31.58 -35.65
C GLU A 335 -13.29 -31.22 -34.82
N ALA A 336 -13.23 -31.34 -33.48
CA ALA A 336 -14.41 -31.19 -32.62
C ALA A 336 -14.60 -29.78 -32.00
N ASP A 337 -13.68 -28.84 -32.23
CA ASP A 337 -13.58 -27.59 -31.46
C ASP A 337 -13.61 -26.29 -32.32
N CYS A 338 -13.90 -26.38 -33.62
CA CYS A 338 -14.04 -25.23 -34.53
C CYS A 338 -15.51 -24.88 -34.79
#